data_AF-A0A9C9YVU3-F1
#
_entry.id   AF-A0A9C9YVU3-F1
#
_cell.length_a   1.000
_cell.length_b   1.000
_cell.length_c   1.000
_cell.angle_alpha   90.00
_cell.angle_beta   90.00
_cell.angle_gamma   90.00
#
_symmetry.space_group_name_H-M   'P 1'
#
loop_
_entity.id
_entity.type
_entity.pdbx_description
1 polymer ?
#
loop_
_entity_poly.entity_id
_entity_poly.type
_entity_poly.pdbx_seq_one_letter_code
_entity_poly.pdbx_strand_id
1 'polypeptide(L)'
;MSYQFLWPWMALALPLPLLMRRILTRAEARGGGVLFVPFAEREPEDARLLGGRAARWRKLIAALIWLLLVLAAMGPQRLDEPVELPRKGRNLMLAVDVSGSMQTPDM
;
A
#
# COMPACT_ATOMS: atom_id res chain seq x y z
N MET A 1 2.24 -8.26 -24.48
CA MET A 1 2.42 -7.58 -23.18
C MET A 1 1.05 -7.29 -22.59
N SER A 2 0.63 -8.01 -21.55
CA SER A 2 -0.64 -7.78 -20.86
C SER A 2 -0.38 -7.20 -19.46
N TYR A 3 -1.22 -6.28 -19.02
CA TYR A 3 -1.21 -5.76 -17.65
C TYR A 3 -2.30 -6.46 -16.85
N GLN A 4 -1.96 -6.92 -15.65
CA GLN A 4 -2.90 -7.57 -14.75
C GLN A 4 -2.67 -7.06 -13.33
N PHE A 5 -3.75 -6.95 -12.56
CA PHE A 5 -3.66 -6.70 -11.13
C PHE A 5 -3.59 -8.05 -10.41
N LEU A 6 -2.64 -8.19 -9.50
CA LEU A 6 -2.52 -9.41 -8.70
C LEU A 6 -3.68 -9.53 -7.70
N TRP A 7 -4.14 -8.40 -7.17
CA TRP A 7 -5.15 -8.32 -6.12
C TRP A 7 -6.26 -7.31 -6.49
N PRO A 8 -7.06 -7.55 -7.55
CA PRO A 8 -8.04 -6.57 -8.03
C PRO A 8 -9.11 -6.21 -6.98
N TRP A 9 -9.39 -7.11 -6.03
CA TRP A 9 -10.33 -6.87 -4.94
C TRP A 9 -9.86 -5.83 -3.92
N MET A 10 -8.59 -5.40 -3.94
CA MET A 10 -8.13 -4.24 -3.16
C MET A 10 -8.85 -2.94 -3.55
N ALA A 11 -9.46 -2.88 -4.73
CA ALA A 11 -10.35 -1.76 -5.10
C ALA A 11 -11.53 -1.58 -4.11
N LEU A 12 -11.94 -2.63 -3.39
CA LEU A 12 -12.96 -2.55 -2.33
C LEU A 12 -12.53 -1.69 -1.13
N ALA A 13 -11.25 -1.33 -1.01
CA ALA A 13 -10.75 -0.39 -0.01
C ALA A 13 -11.01 1.09 -0.39
N LEU A 14 -11.39 1.40 -1.64
CA LEU A 14 -11.74 2.76 -2.06
C LEU A 14 -12.77 3.47 -1.15
N PRO A 15 -13.90 2.84 -0.76
CA PRO A 15 -14.88 3.46 0.12
C PRO A 15 -14.44 3.58 1.60
N LEU A 16 -13.32 2.97 2.00
CA LEU A 16 -12.91 2.89 3.41
C LEU A 16 -12.82 4.27 4.10
N PRO A 17 -12.22 5.33 3.51
CA PRO A 17 -12.15 6.64 4.17
C PRO A 17 -13.52 7.28 4.36
N LEU A 18 -14.47 7.02 3.46
CA LEU A 18 -15.84 7.51 3.58
C LEU A 18 -16.59 6.75 4.66
N LEU A 19 -16.42 5.43 4.72
CA LEU A 19 -17.02 4.58 5.74
C LEU A 19 -16.50 4.93 7.13
N MET A 20 -15.18 5.10 7.28
CA MET A 20 -14.57 5.57 8.51
C MET A 20 -15.14 6.91 8.95
N ARG A 21 -15.35 7.87 8.03
CA ARG A 21 -16.00 9.15 8.35
C ARG A 21 -17.45 9.04 8.80
N ARG A 22 -18.17 7.98 8.41
CA ARG A 22 -19.56 7.75 8.80
C ARG A 22 -19.66 7.03 10.14
N ILE A 23 -18.74 6.12 10.42
CA ILE A 23 -18.74 5.30 11.64
C ILE A 23 -17.98 5.99 12.78
N LEU A 24 -16.82 6.59 12.52
CA LEU A 24 -16.06 7.28 13.55
C LEU A 24 -16.76 8.61 13.85
N THR A 25 -17.11 8.78 15.12
CA THR A 25 -17.50 10.08 15.66
C THR A 25 -16.40 11.08 15.37
N ARG A 26 -16.79 12.29 14.94
CA ARG A 26 -15.82 13.39 14.84
C ARG A 26 -15.13 13.49 16.20
N ALA A 27 -13.80 13.42 16.19
CA ALA A 27 -13.04 13.84 17.34
C ALA A 27 -13.55 15.25 17.70
N GLU A 28 -14.00 15.42 18.95
CA GLU A 28 -14.26 16.75 19.45
C GLU A 28 -13.03 17.57 19.10
N ALA A 29 -13.23 18.66 18.37
CA ALA A 29 -12.21 19.67 18.31
C ALA A 29 -12.06 20.10 19.77
N ARG A 30 -11.11 19.49 20.49
CA ARG A 30 -10.57 20.08 21.71
C ARG A 30 -10.20 21.48 21.24
N GLY A 31 -11.06 22.43 21.64
CA GLY A 31 -10.95 23.83 21.25
C GLY A 31 -9.50 24.20 21.41
N GLY A 32 -8.97 24.88 20.38
CA GLY A 32 -7.55 25.07 20.14
C GLY A 32 -6.73 25.11 21.42
N GLY A 33 -5.61 24.36 21.44
CA GLY A 33 -4.65 24.42 22.52
C GLY A 33 -4.56 25.86 23.01
N VAL A 34 -4.85 26.05 24.30
CA VAL A 34 -5.22 27.31 24.96
C VAL A 34 -4.28 28.44 24.56
N LEU A 35 -4.52 29.04 23.41
CA LEU A 35 -3.89 30.26 22.96
C LEU A 35 -4.97 31.31 23.16
N PHE A 36 -5.04 31.80 24.39
CA PHE A 36 -5.86 32.95 24.72
C PHE A 36 -5.29 34.15 23.96
N VAL A 37 -5.93 34.53 22.85
CA VAL A 37 -5.60 35.74 22.10
C VAL A 37 -6.66 36.78 22.45
N PRO A 38 -6.39 37.71 23.38
CA PRO A 38 -7.38 38.67 23.90
C PRO A 38 -7.88 39.71 22.88
N PHE A 39 -7.49 39.60 21.61
CA PHE A 39 -7.84 40.52 20.53
C PHE A 39 -8.42 39.81 19.29
N ALA A 40 -8.67 38.49 19.37
CA ALA A 40 -9.12 37.68 18.22
C ALA A 40 -10.62 37.82 17.89
N GLU A 41 -11.25 38.93 18.27
CA GLU A 41 -12.68 39.18 17.98
C GLU A 41 -12.96 39.44 16.51
N ARG A 42 -11.92 39.64 15.69
CA ARG A 42 -12.03 39.76 14.24
C ARG A 42 -10.99 38.88 13.57
N GLU A 43 -11.35 37.64 13.32
CA GLU A 43 -10.72 36.88 12.23
C GLU A 43 -10.94 37.68 10.94
N PRO A 44 -9.89 38.22 10.29
CA PRO A 44 -10.05 38.89 9.01
C PRO A 44 -10.66 37.89 8.03
N GLU A 45 -11.61 38.30 7.19
CA GLU A 45 -12.24 37.40 6.20
C GLU A 45 -11.19 36.66 5.35
N ASP A 46 -10.06 37.31 5.10
CA ASP A 46 -8.90 36.74 4.42
C ASP A 46 -8.31 35.52 5.14
N ALA A 47 -8.22 35.52 6.48
CA ALA A 47 -7.74 34.38 7.25
C ALA A 47 -8.69 33.18 7.15
N ARG A 48 -10.01 33.41 7.12
CA ARG A 48 -11.01 32.36 6.91
C ARG A 48 -10.93 31.77 5.49
N LEU A 49 -10.73 32.61 4.48
CA LEU A 49 -10.57 32.19 3.08
C LEU A 49 -9.28 31.36 2.88
N LEU A 50 -8.17 31.81 3.47
CA LEU A 50 -6.88 31.11 3.45
C LEU A 50 -6.96 29.76 4.18
N GLY A 51 -7.59 29.72 5.36
CA GLY A 51 -7.83 28.49 6.12
C GLY A 51 -8.70 27.48 5.37
N GLY A 52 -9.76 27.95 4.71
CA GLY A 52 -10.63 27.12 3.87
C GLY A 52 -9.92 26.52 2.67
N ARG A 53 -9.04 27.29 2.01
CA ARG A 53 -8.25 26.83 0.85
C ARG A 53 -7.21 25.79 1.26
N ALA A 54 -6.46 26.04 2.34
CA ALA A 54 -5.50 25.07 2.88
C ALA A 54 -6.18 23.76 3.32
N ALA A 55 -7.35 23.83 3.96
CA ALA A 55 -8.12 22.66 4.35
C ALA A 55 -8.62 21.85 3.14
N ARG A 56 -8.94 22.51 2.02
CA ARG A 56 -9.34 21.85 0.76
C ARG A 56 -8.17 21.11 0.12
N TRP A 57 -7.00 21.75 0.00
CA TRP A 57 -5.80 21.13 -0.53
C TRP A 57 -5.35 19.92 0.29
N ARG A 58 -5.38 20.03 1.62
CA ARG A 58 -5.06 18.90 2.49
C ARG A 58 -5.99 17.70 2.26
N LYS A 59 -7.28 17.94 2.04
CA LYS A 59 -8.25 16.86 1.69
C LYS A 59 -7.96 16.25 0.33
N LEU A 60 -7.62 17.07 -0.68
CA LEU A 60 -7.28 16.59 -2.02
C LEU A 60 -6.01 15.74 -2.02
N ILE A 61 -4.96 16.20 -1.34
CA ILE A 61 -3.69 15.47 -1.19
C ILE A 61 -3.94 14.15 -0.45
N ALA A 62 -4.70 14.16 0.65
CA ALA A 62 -5.04 12.95 1.38
C ALA A 62 -5.83 11.94 0.51
N ALA A 63 -6.77 12.41 -0.32
CA ALA A 63 -7.50 11.57 -1.25
C ALA A 63 -6.60 10.98 -2.34
N LEU A 64 -5.66 11.77 -2.86
CA LEU A 64 -4.68 11.32 -3.85
C LEU A 64 -3.75 10.26 -3.26
N ILE A 65 -3.21 10.51 -2.06
CA ILE A 65 -2.38 9.53 -1.33
C ILE A 65 -3.16 8.23 -1.13
N TRP A 66 -4.42 8.31 -0.70
CA TRP A 66 -5.25 7.12 -0.54
C TRP A 66 -5.44 6.34 -1.84
N LEU A 67 -5.74 7.04 -2.94
CA LEU A 67 -5.89 6.42 -4.25
C LEU A 67 -4.60 5.70 -4.69
N LEU A 68 -3.45 6.34 -4.49
CA LEU A 68 -2.14 5.76 -4.80
C LEU A 68 -1.84 4.54 -3.93
N LEU A 69 -2.20 4.56 -2.65
CA LEU A 69 -2.06 3.40 -1.76
C LEU A 69 -2.91 2.22 -2.23
N VAL A 70 -4.17 2.46 -2.59
CA VAL A 70 -5.05 1.39 -3.12
C VAL A 70 -4.50 0.84 -4.43
N LEU A 71 -4.06 1.70 -5.34
CA LEU A 71 -3.48 1.29 -6.62
C LEU A 71 -2.18 0.48 -6.43
N ALA A 72 -1.32 0.88 -5.49
CA ALA A 72 -0.14 0.13 -5.12
C ALA A 72 -0.51 -1.24 -4.53
N ALA A 73 -1.52 -1.29 -3.66
CA ALA A 73 -2.00 -2.53 -3.04
C ALA A 73 -2.61 -3.52 -4.06
N MET A 74 -3.22 -3.03 -5.14
CA MET A 74 -3.72 -3.89 -6.23
C MET A 74 -2.61 -4.64 -6.98
N GLY A 75 -1.35 -4.21 -6.84
CA GLY A 75 -0.19 -4.88 -7.42
C GLY A 75 -0.24 -4.96 -8.94
N PRO A 76 -0.16 -3.83 -9.68
CA PRO A 76 -0.09 -3.83 -11.13
C PRO A 76 1.18 -4.56 -11.59
N GLN A 77 1.02 -5.67 -12.30
CA GLN A 77 2.12 -6.43 -12.88
C GLN A 77 2.06 -6.38 -14.40
N ARG A 78 3.24 -6.24 -15.01
CA ARG A 78 3.41 -6.45 -16.45
C ARG A 78 3.78 -7.92 -16.65
N LEU A 79 2.92 -8.66 -17.33
CA LEU A 79 3.23 -10.03 -17.70
C LEU A 79 3.99 -10.04 -19.02
N ASP A 80 5.18 -10.62 -18.96
CA ASP A 80 5.97 -10.94 -20.12
C ASP A 80 5.50 -12.29 -20.71
N GLU A 81 6.00 -12.63 -21.89
CA GLU A 81 5.63 -13.90 -22.54
C GLU A 81 6.01 -15.09 -21.65
N PRO A 82 5.12 -16.11 -21.54
CA PRO A 82 5.44 -17.31 -20.78
C PRO A 82 6.74 -17.92 -21.28
N VAL A 83 7.78 -17.91 -20.45
CA VAL A 83 9.00 -18.66 -20.74
C VAL A 83 8.63 -20.12 -20.57
N GLU A 84 8.65 -20.88 -21.67
CA GLU A 84 8.56 -22.33 -21.57
C GLU A 84 9.76 -22.81 -20.77
N LEU A 85 9.52 -23.25 -19.53
CA LEU A 85 10.55 -23.96 -18.79
C LEU A 85 10.90 -25.18 -19.62
N PRO A 86 12.16 -25.34 -20.05
CA PRO A 86 12.54 -26.51 -20.79
C PRO A 86 12.25 -27.71 -19.91
N ARG A 87 11.25 -28.51 -20.31
CA ARG A 87 11.04 -29.87 -19.80
C ARG A 87 12.16 -30.77 -20.32
N LYS A 88 13.42 -30.37 -20.09
CA LYS A 88 14.54 -31.28 -20.28
C LYS A 88 14.46 -32.25 -19.11
N GLY A 89 14.12 -33.51 -19.41
CA GLY A 89 14.48 -34.62 -18.54
C GLY A 89 15.97 -34.46 -18.24
N ARG A 90 16.26 -33.98 -17.03
CA ARG A 90 17.63 -33.65 -16.66
C ARG A 90 18.35 -34.98 -16.57
N ASN A 91 19.30 -35.22 -17.47
CA ASN A 91 20.18 -36.38 -17.36
C ASN A 91 21.03 -36.18 -16.09
N LEU A 92 20.60 -36.81 -15.00
CA LEU A 92 21.34 -36.84 -13.75
C LEU A 92 22.42 -37.90 -13.92
N MET A 93 23.68 -37.47 -14.00
CA MET A 93 24.81 -38.39 -13.95
C MET A 93 25.11 -38.65 -12.48
N LEU A 94 24.68 -39.82 -11.99
CA LEU A 94 24.98 -40.29 -10.65
C LEU A 94 26.33 -41.01 -10.70
N ALA A 95 27.39 -40.36 -10.21
CA ALA A 95 28.67 -41.03 -9.99
C ALA A 95 28.64 -41.68 -8.60
N VAL A 96 28.76 -43.01 -8.56
CA VAL A 96 28.87 -43.79 -7.32
C VAL A 96 30.32 -44.24 -7.20
N ASP A 97 30.99 -43.85 -6.12
CA ASP A 97 32.32 -44.37 -5.81
C ASP A 97 32.20 -45.80 -5.27
N VAL A 98 32.95 -46.72 -5.85
CA VAL A 98 33.01 -48.14 -5.44
C VAL A 98 34.34 -48.44 -4.74
N SER A 99 35.06 -47.39 -4.30
CA SER A 99 36.27 -47.56 -3.51
C SER A 99 35.94 -48.30 -2.20
N GLY A 100 36.90 -49.11 -1.72
CA GLY A 100 36.73 -49.90 -0.50
C GLY A 100 36.42 -49.08 0.76
N SER A 101 36.58 -47.75 0.71
CA SER A 101 36.19 -46.84 1.81
C SER A 101 34.68 -46.84 2.08
N MET A 102 33.87 -47.15 1.06
CA MET A 102 32.41 -47.24 1.15
C MET A 102 31.91 -48.55 1.78
N GLN A 103 32.80 -49.49 2.13
CA GLN A 103 32.43 -50.78 2.74
C GLN A 103 32.21 -50.72 4.25
N THR A 104 32.43 -49.55 4.87
CA THR A 104 32.19 -49.39 6.31
C THR A 104 30.68 -49.37 6.54
N PRO A 105 30.08 -50.38 7.20
CA PRO A 105 28.68 -50.31 7.57
C PRO A 105 28.53 -49.26 8.67
N ASP A 106 27.57 -48.36 8.53
CA ASP A 106 27.21 -47.44 9.63
C ASP A 106 26.70 -48.27 10.82
N MET A 107 27.22 -47.96 12.01
CA MET A 107 26.91 -48.62 13.28
C MET A 107 25.58 -48.15 13.86
#